data_AF-A0A1F8MB58-F1
#
_entry.id   AF-A0A1F8MB58-F1
#
_cell.length_a   1.000
_cell.length_b   1.000
_cell.length_c   1.000
_cell.angle_alpha   90.00
_cell.angle_beta   90.00
_cell.angle_gamma   90.00
#
_symmetry.space_group_name_H-M   'P 1'
#
loop_
_entity.id
_entity.type
_entity.pdbx_description
1 polymer ?
#
loop_
_entity_poly.entity_id
_entity_poly.type
_entity_poly.pdbx_seq_one_letter_code
_entity_poly.pdbx_strand_id
1 'polypeptide(L)' 'MNKMENYYPQYLTTGAVAQHCGVSKVTVLRWIEKGSLIAFQLPSGQNRILRDEFFAFAEKHKIPLGNGHK' A
#
# COMPACT_ATOMS: atom_id res chain seq x y z
N MET A 1 -15.05 -14.68 10.47
CA MET A 1 -13.87 -13.80 10.57
C MET A 1 -13.57 -13.60 12.06
N ASN A 2 -12.44 -14.11 12.56
CA ASN A 2 -12.16 -14.10 14.00
C ASN A 2 -11.70 -12.70 14.46
N LYS A 3 -12.29 -12.19 15.55
CA LYS A 3 -12.02 -10.86 16.12
C LYS A 3 -10.55 -10.58 16.49
N MET A 4 -9.71 -11.62 16.57
CA MET A 4 -8.28 -11.53 16.93
C MET A 4 -7.38 -11.09 15.77
N GLU A 5 -7.80 -11.30 14.52
CA GLU A 5 -7.00 -10.95 13.33
C GLU A 5 -6.89 -9.42 13.12
N ASN A 6 -7.82 -8.66 13.71
CA ASN A 6 -7.89 -7.21 13.61
C ASN A 6 -7.00 -6.44 14.62
N TYR A 7 -6.23 -7.13 15.48
CA TYR A 7 -5.37 -6.45 16.46
C TYR A 7 -3.99 -6.07 15.92
N TYR A 8 -3.54 -6.74 14.85
CA TYR A 8 -2.24 -6.45 14.24
C TYR A 8 -2.41 -5.50 13.04
N PRO A 9 -1.62 -4.43 12.97
CA PRO A 9 -1.63 -3.56 11.81
C PRO A 9 -1.23 -4.35 10.57
N GLN A 10 -2.08 -4.29 9.53
CA GLN A 10 -1.82 -4.98 8.29
C GLN A 10 -1.00 -4.11 7.36
N TYR A 11 0.10 -4.66 6.85
CA TYR A 11 1.01 -3.94 5.96
C TYR A 11 1.00 -4.53 4.55
N LEU A 12 1.01 -3.64 3.57
CA LEU A 12 1.11 -3.95 2.16
C LEU A 12 2.54 -3.74 1.68
N THR A 13 2.95 -4.55 0.70
CA THR A 13 4.19 -4.32 -0.05
C THR A 13 3.92 -3.33 -1.17
N THR A 14 4.97 -2.73 -1.73
CA THR A 14 4.86 -1.91 -2.95
C THR A 14 4.29 -2.68 -4.13
N GLY A 15 4.55 -4.00 -4.19
CA GLY A 15 3.95 -4.89 -5.19
C GLY A 15 2.44 -5.05 -5.03
N ALA A 16 1.97 -5.24 -3.79
CA ALA A 16 0.53 -5.34 -3.51
C ALA A 16 -0.21 -4.04 -3.86
N VAL A 17 0.35 -2.89 -3.46
CA VAL A 17 -0.22 -1.58 -3.80
C VAL A 17 -0.23 -1.36 -5.32
N ALA A 18 0.86 -1.72 -6.00
CA ALA A 18 0.94 -1.64 -7.45
C ALA A 18 -0.17 -2.46 -8.14
N GLN A 19 -0.40 -3.69 -7.67
CA GLN A 19 -1.46 -4.56 -8.17
C GLN A 19 -2.85 -3.97 -7.91
N HIS A 20 -3.12 -3.47 -6.70
CA HIS A 20 -4.39 -2.84 -6.37
C HIS A 20 -4.68 -1.61 -7.24
N CYS A 21 -3.68 -0.80 -7.56
CA CYS A 21 -3.87 0.40 -8.36
C CYS A 21 -3.73 0.17 -9.88
N GLY A 22 -3.35 -1.04 -10.32
CA GLY A 22 -3.04 -1.32 -11.73
C GLY A 22 -1.85 -0.52 -12.26
N VAL A 23 -0.85 -0.22 -11.43
CA VAL A 23 0.33 0.58 -11.79
C VAL A 23 1.62 -0.21 -11.63
N SER A 24 2.74 0.37 -12.08
CA SER A 24 4.07 -0.22 -11.86
C SER A 24 4.56 -0.04 -10.42
N LYS A 25 5.44 -0.94 -9.95
CA LYS A 25 6.15 -0.75 -8.65
C LYS A 25 6.94 0.57 -8.61
N VAL A 26 7.51 1.01 -9.73
CA VAL A 26 8.24 2.30 -9.85
C VAL A 26 7.31 3.48 -9.56
N THR A 27 6.07 3.42 -10.01
CA THR A 27 5.06 4.45 -9.72
C THR A 27 4.81 4.56 -8.21
N VAL A 28 4.66 3.41 -7.53
CA VAL A 28 4.46 3.39 -6.07
C VAL A 28 5.67 3.92 -5.33
N LEU A 29 6.89 3.53 -5.73
CA LEU A 29 8.13 4.06 -5.13
C LEU A 29 8.22 5.58 -5.27
N ARG A 30 7.87 6.15 -6.43
CA ARG A 30 7.81 7.59 -6.62
C ARG A 30 6.79 8.30 -5.72
N TRP A 31 5.65 7.66 -5.40
CA TRP A 31 4.70 8.21 -4.44
C TRP A 31 5.27 8.25 -3.03
N ILE A 32 6.04 7.24 -2.64
CA ILE A 32 6.73 7.18 -1.34
C ILE A 32 7.86 8.23 -1.28
N GLU A 33 8.72 8.29 -2.30
CA GLU A 33 9.83 9.25 -2.38
C GLU A 33 9.35 10.71 -2.32
N LYS A 34 8.18 11.00 -2.92
CA LYS A 34 7.54 12.33 -2.86
C LYS A 34 6.79 12.59 -1.55
N GLY A 35 6.75 11.63 -0.63
CA GLY A 35 6.00 11.73 0.63
C GLY A 35 4.48 11.75 0.45
N SER A 36 3.96 11.40 -0.74
CA SER A 36 2.52 11.36 -0.99
C SER A 36 1.89 10.09 -0.42
N LEU A 37 2.62 8.97 -0.41
CA LEU A 37 2.22 7.72 0.22
C LEU A 37 3.18 7.38 1.37
N ILE A 38 2.65 7.29 2.59
CA ILE A 38 3.46 7.03 3.78
C ILE A 38 3.85 5.55 3.83
N ALA A 39 5.14 5.30 4.02
CA ALA A 39 5.72 3.97 4.18
C ALA A 39 6.93 4.02 5.11
N PHE A 40 7.28 2.89 5.71
CA PHE A 40 8.59 2.69 6.34
C PHE A 40 9.38 1.62 5.60
N GLN A 41 10.71 1.72 5.69
CA GLN A 41 11.62 0.79 5.05
C GLN A 41 12.13 -0.23 6.08
N LEU A 42 12.14 -1.51 5.71
CA LEU A 42 12.81 -2.56 6.47
C LEU A 42 14.33 -2.47 6.29
N PRO A 43 15.15 -3.03 7.20
CA PRO A 43 16.61 -3.10 7.03
C PRO A 43 17.07 -3.73 5.71
N SER A 44 16.25 -4.60 5.11
CA SER A 44 16.49 -5.22 3.80
C SER A 44 16.22 -4.30 2.59
N GLY A 45 15.79 -3.06 2.82
CA GLY A 45 15.46 -2.09 1.78
C GLY A 45 14.02 -2.17 1.24
N GLN A 46 13.22 -3.14 1.69
CA GLN A 46 11.83 -3.30 1.24
C GLN A 46 10.88 -2.37 2.00
N ASN A 47 9.98 -1.70 1.29
CA ASN A 47 8.99 -0.81 1.88
C ASN A 47 7.76 -1.57 2.41
N ARG A 48 7.16 -1.04 3.48
CA ARG A 48 5.89 -1.46 4.07
C ARG A 48 4.97 -0.26 4.20
N ILE A 49 3.75 -0.42 3.71
CA ILE A 49 2.72 0.61 3.67
C ILE A 49 1.59 0.13 4.58
N LEU A 50 1.19 0.93 5.56
CA LEU A 50 0.05 0.58 6.40
C LEU A 50 -1.21 0.50 5.52
N ARG A 51 -2.02 -0.54 5.68
CA ARG A 51 -3.24 -0.75 4.89
C ARG A 51 -4.12 0.50 4.89
N ASP A 52 -4.30 1.12 6.04
CA ASP A 52 -5.20 2.27 6.21
C ASP A 52 -4.64 3.51 5.52
N GLU A 53 -3.32 3.76 5.62
CA GLU A 53 -2.63 4.81 4.88
C GLU A 53 -2.77 4.64 3.36
N PHE A 54 -2.68 3.40 2.88
CA PHE A 54 -2.90 3.11 1.46
C PHE A 54 -4.32 3.46 1.01
N PHE A 55 -5.36 3.04 1.74
CA PHE A 55 -6.74 3.34 1.37
C PHE A 55 -7.06 4.83 1.49
N ALA A 56 -6.56 5.51 2.53
CA ALA A 56 -6.69 6.95 2.68
C ALA A 56 -6.02 7.71 1.52
N PHE A 57 -4.82 7.28 1.11
CA PHE A 57 -4.14 7.81 -0.07
C PHE A 57 -4.95 7.60 -1.35
N ALA A 58 -5.46 6.39 -1.57
CA ALA A 58 -6.24 6.06 -2.75
C ALA A 58 -7.52 6.90 -2.85
N GLU A 59 -8.24 7.04 -1.73
CA GLU A 59 -9.45 7.87 -1.64
C GLU A 59 -9.15 9.34 -1.92
N LYS A 60 -8.14 9.91 -1.24
CA LYS A 60 -7.70 11.31 -1.43
C LYS A 60 -7.37 11.64 -2.89
N HIS A 61 -6.74 10.70 -3.59
CA HIS A 61 -6.31 10.88 -4.98
C HIS A 61 -7.30 10.31 -6.00
N LYS A 62 -8.46 9.80 -5.57
CA LYS A 62 -9.48 9.16 -6.42
C LYS A 62 -8.89 8.06 -7.31
N ILE A 63 -7.95 7.29 -6.77
CA ILE A 63 -7.29 6.19 -7.48
C ILE A 63 -8.28 5.01 -7.52
N PRO A 64 -8.63 4.51 -8.72
CA PRO A 64 -9.47 3.32 -8.82
C PRO A 64 -8.70 2.10 -8.32
N LEU A 65 -9.33 1.34 -7.41
CA LEU A 65 -8.77 0.11 -6.88
C LEU A 65 -9.36 -1.08 -7.63
N GLY A 66 -8.49 -1.85 -8.27
CA GLY A 66 -8.81 -3.13 -8.85
C GLY A 66 -8.82 -4.23 -7.80
N ASN A 67 -9.73 -5.19 -7.95
CA ASN A 67 -9.59 -6.48 -7.32
C ASN A 67 -8.41 -7.16 -8.01
N GLY A 68 -7.24 -7.24 -7.37
CA GLY A 68 -6.13 -8.03 -7.89
C GLY A 68 -6.67 -9.43 -8.19
N HIS A 69 -6.76 -9.79 -9.47
CA HIS A 69 -7.40 -11.04 -9.88
C HIS A 69 -6.63 -12.21 -9.26
N LYS A 70 -7.33 -12.92 -8.36
CA LYS A 70 -7.14 -14.27 -7.80
C LYS A 70 -5.71 -14.82 -7.72
#